data_AF-A0A0F9PH45-F1
#
_entry.id   AF-A0A0F9PH45-F1
#
_cell.length_a   1.000
_cell.length_b   1.000
_cell.length_c   1.000
_cell.angle_alpha   90.00
_cell.angle_beta   90.00
_cell.angle_gamma   90.00
#
_symmetry.space_group_name_H-M   'P 1'
#
loop_
_entity.id
_entity.type
_entity.pdbx_description
1 polymer ?
#
loop_
_entity_poly.entity_id
_entity_poly.type
_entity_poly.pdbx_seq_one_letter_code
_entity_poly.pdbx_strand_id
1 'polypeptide(L)' 'MSWQDFPMIVCPHCDKEFQVDDYYDFSAGSSFYCGACDKEIYVWAIDTTLSGDIQPEPEPA' A
#
# COMPACT_ATOMS: atom_id res chain seq x y z
N MET A 1 -0.34 -8.32 -16.27
CA MET A 1 0.00 -8.25 -14.84
C MET A 1 1.38 -7.62 -14.73
N SER A 2 1.41 -6.29 -14.62
CA SER A 2 2.61 -5.52 -14.34
C SER A 2 2.98 -5.71 -12.87
N TRP A 3 4.17 -6.21 -12.58
CA TRP A 3 4.74 -6.37 -11.23
C TRP A 3 4.99 -5.03 -10.50
N GLN A 4 4.45 -3.91 -10.99
CA GLN A 4 4.83 -2.57 -10.55
C GLN A 4 3.72 -1.83 -9.76
N ASP A 5 2.56 -2.45 -9.55
CA ASP A 5 1.42 -1.84 -8.87
C ASP A 5 1.30 -2.24 -7.39
N PHE A 6 2.40 -2.69 -6.77
CA PHE A 6 2.41 -3.00 -5.34
C PHE A 6 2.54 -1.72 -4.49
N PRO A 7 1.84 -1.64 -3.35
CA PRO A 7 1.89 -0.47 -2.49
C PRO A 7 3.28 -0.29 -1.87
N MET A 8 3.75 0.94 -1.86
CA MET A 8 4.91 1.37 -1.08
C MET A 8 4.45 1.81 0.31
N ILE A 9 5.14 1.36 1.35
CA ILE A 9 4.84 1.73 2.73
C ILE A 9 6.09 2.23 3.45
N VAL A 10 5.89 3.06 4.48
CA VAL A 10 6.95 3.57 5.35
C VAL A 10 7.02 2.71 6.60
N CYS A 11 8.21 2.24 6.96
CA CYS A 11 8.43 1.54 8.23
C CYS A 11 8.34 2.51 9.41
N PRO A 12 7.45 2.30 10.40
CA PRO A 12 7.34 3.18 11.57
C PRO A 12 8.52 3.09 12.54
N HIS A 13 9.43 2.12 12.36
CA HIS A 13 10.60 1.94 13.22
C HIS A 13 11.87 2.61 12.70
N CYS A 14 11.98 2.80 11.38
CA CYS A 14 13.21 3.28 10.74
C CYS A 14 12.99 4.28 9.59
N ASP A 15 11.73 4.67 9.34
CA ASP A 15 11.30 5.66 8.35
C ASP A 15 11.69 5.37 6.90
N LYS A 16 12.14 4.14 6.60
CA LYS A 16 12.47 3.72 5.24
C LYS A 16 11.22 3.23 4.51
N GLU A 17 11.13 3.63 3.25
CA GLU A 17 10.12 3.16 2.31
C GLU A 17 10.52 1.82 1.71
N PHE A 18 9.55 0.93 1.53
CA PHE A 18 9.74 -0.34 0.83
C PHE A 18 8.44 -0.80 0.17
N GLN A 19 8.60 -1.61 -0.87
CA GLN A 19 7.49 -2.21 -1.60
C GLN A 19 6.99 -3.45 -0.86
N VAL A 20 5.69 -3.57 -0.68
CA VAL A 20 5.06 -4.79 -0.15
C VAL A 20 4.84 -5.76 -1.32
N ASP A 21 5.72 -6.75 -1.47
CA ASP A 21 5.74 -7.68 -2.62
C ASP A 21 4.50 -8.60 -2.66
N ASP A 22 3.90 -8.90 -1.51
CA ASP A 22 2.73 -9.79 -1.42
C ASP A 22 1.43 -9.00 -1.25
N TYR A 23 0.84 -8.58 -2.38
CA TYR A 23 -0.50 -7.95 -2.43
C TYR A 23 -1.59 -8.77 -1.73
N TYR A 24 -1.42 -10.09 -1.63
CA TYR A 24 -2.39 -11.00 -1.00
C TYR A 24 -2.28 -11.09 0.54
N ASP A 25 -1.21 -10.54 1.13
CA ASP A 25 -1.02 -10.54 2.60
C ASP A 25 -1.03 -9.13 3.21
N PHE A 26 -1.34 -8.11 2.40
CA PHE A 26 -1.63 -6.78 2.90
C PHE A 26 -3.11 -6.69 3.30
N SER A 27 -3.46 -7.37 4.39
CA SER A 27 -4.79 -7.32 5.03
C SER A 27 -4.67 -6.78 6.46
N ALA A 28 -5.70 -6.11 6.96
CA ALA A 28 -5.77 -5.76 8.38
C ALA A 28 -5.70 -7.05 9.21
N GLY A 29 -4.76 -7.10 10.14
CA GLY A 29 -4.46 -8.28 10.95
C GLY A 29 -3.20 -9.05 10.54
N SER A 30 -2.66 -8.81 9.34
CA SER A 30 -1.40 -9.41 8.89
C SER A 30 -0.19 -8.73 9.55
N SER A 31 0.94 -9.45 9.59
CA SER A 31 2.24 -8.89 9.94
C SER A 31 3.31 -9.29 8.94
N PHE A 32 4.31 -8.42 8.76
CA PHE A 32 5.47 -8.67 7.91
C PHE A 32 6.71 -8.02 8.51
N TYR A 33 7.89 -8.45 8.05
CA TYR A 33 9.17 -7.91 8.50
C TYR A 33 9.69 -6.83 7.57
N CYS A 34 10.17 -5.73 8.13
CA CYS A 34 10.85 -4.70 7.35
C CYS A 34 12.23 -5.20 6.91
N GLY A 35 12.47 -5.32 5.60
CA GLY A 35 13.77 -5.75 5.06
C GLY A 35 14.95 -4.81 5.35
N ALA A 36 14.73 -3.64 5.96
CA ALA A 36 15.79 -2.69 6.28
C ALA A 36 16.20 -2.64 7.76
N CYS A 37 15.32 -3.07 8.68
CA CYS A 37 15.60 -3.07 10.11
C CYS A 37 15.21 -4.38 10.82
N ASP A 38 14.72 -5.37 10.06
CA ASP A 38 14.29 -6.69 10.51
C ASP A 38 13.25 -6.67 11.63
N LYS A 39 12.54 -5.55 11.79
CA LYS A 39 11.45 -5.43 12.76
C LYS A 39 10.12 -5.81 12.14
N GLU A 40 9.31 -6.50 12.93
CA GLU A 40 7.93 -6.83 12.58
C GLU A 40 7.06 -5.55 12.56
N ILE A 41 6.19 -5.49 11.56
CA ILE A 41 5.18 -4.46 11.35
C ILE A 41 3.84 -5.15 11.31
N TYR A 42 2.88 -4.63 12.08
CA TYR A 42 1.51 -5.14 12.13
C TYR A 42 0.56 -4.19 11.41
N VAL A 43 -0.28 -4.72 10.53
CA VAL A 43 -1.27 -3.94 9.79
C VAL A 43 -2.54 -3.83 10.62
N TRP A 44 -2.82 -2.64 11.17
CA TRP A 44 -4.02 -2.43 12.00
C TRP A 44 -5.26 -2.09 11.17
N ALA A 45 -5.10 -1.32 10.08
CA ALA A 45 -6.15 -0.99 9.13
C ALA A 45 -5.53 -0.60 7.79
N ILE A 46 -6.34 -0.71 6.74
CA ILE A 46 -6.00 -0.30 5.38
C ILE A 46 -7.07 0.68 4.94
N ASP A 47 -6.65 1.88 4.57
CA ASP A 47 -7.52 2.89 3.98
C ASP A 47 -7.34 2.87 2.47
N THR A 48 -8.35 2.41 1.74
CA THR A 48 -8.36 2.35 0.27
C THR A 48 -9.11 3.52 -0.37
N THR A 49 -9.35 4.60 0.38
CA THR A 49 -10.11 5.75 -0.12
C THR A 49 -9.34 6.49 -1.21
N LEU A 50 -9.80 6.35 -2.45
CA LEU A 50 -9.36 7.18 -3.57
C LEU A 50 -10.03 8.56 -3.47
N SER A 51 -9.24 9.58 -3.11
CA SER A 51 -9.69 10.96 -3.18
C SER A 51 -9.45 11.52 -4.59
N GLY A 52 -10.52 11.77 -5.32
CA GLY A 52 -10.47 12.41 -6.64
C GLY A 52 -11.84 12.94 -7.04
N ASP A 53 -11.85 14.06 -7.77
CA ASP A 53 -13.07 14.60 -8.35
C ASP A 53 -13.53 13.70 -9.50
N ILE A 54 -14.77 13.22 -9.43
CA ILE A 54 -15.40 12.51 -10.55
C ILE A 54 -15.60 13.55 -11.65
N GLN A 55 -14.75 13.52 -12.67
CA GLN A 55 -14.95 14.35 -13.86
C GLN A 55 -16.20 13.83 -14.59
N PRO A 56 -17.17 14.69 -14.95
CA PRO A 56 -18.27 14.28 -15.82
C PRO A 56 -17.70 13.81 -17.16
N GLU A 57 -18.27 12.73 -17.69
CA GLU A 57 -17.90 12.20 -19.01
C GLU A 57 -18.04 13.32 -20.06
N PRO A 58 -17.05 13.55 -20.94
CA PRO A 58 -17.17 14.58 -21.96
C PRO A 58 -18.36 14.26 -22.88
N GLU A 59 -19.28 15.21 -23.01
CA GLU A 59 -20.44 15.06 -23.89
C GLU A 59 -19.97 14.74 -25.32
N PRO A 60 -20.50 13.69 -25.97
CA PRO A 60 -20.15 13.39 -27.36
C PRO A 60 -20.58 14.54 -28.27
N ALA A 61 -19.65 15.00 -29.10
CA ALA A 61 -19.83 16.08 -30.08
C ALA A 61 -20.77 15.71 -31.23
#